data_AF-A0A933UYE1-F1
#
_entry.id   AF-A0A933UYE1-F1
#
_cell.length_a   1.000
_cell.length_b   1.000
_cell.length_c   1.000
_cell.angle_alpha   90.00
_cell.angle_beta   90.00
_cell.angle_gamma   90.00
#
_symmetry.space_group_name_H-M   'P 1'
#
loop_
_entity.id
_entity.type
_entity.pdbx_description
1 polymer ?
#
loop_
_entity_poly.entity_id
_entity_poly.type
_entity_poly.pdbx_seq_one_letter_code
_entity_poly.pdbx_strand_id
1 'polypeptide(L)' 'MIERLKEIEQSALKEIESSADKDSLEKIRIKYLGRNGILTEIFKNIGKLP' A
#
# COMPACT_ATOMS: atom_id res chain seq x y z
N MET A 1 2.30 14.55 -5.50
CA MET A 1 1.43 13.35 -5.30
C MET A 1 1.98 12.11 -6.00
N ILE A 2 2.43 12.19 -7.26
CA ILE A 2 2.97 11.03 -7.99
C ILE A 2 4.24 10.46 -7.34
N GLU A 3 5.15 11.30 -6.85
CA GLU A 3 6.38 10.85 -6.17
C GLU A 3 6.09 10.03 -4.91
N ARG A 4 5.15 10.50 -4.08
CA ARG A 4 4.72 9.78 -2.87
C ARG A 4 4.12 8.41 -3.20
N LEU A 5 3.43 8.28 -4.34
CA LEU A 5 2.90 7.01 -4.81
C LEU A 5 4.03 6.04 -5.21
N LYS A 6 5.06 6.55 -5.89
CA LYS A 6 6.25 5.75 -6.29
C LYS A 6 7.06 5.28 -5.07
N GLU A 7 7.18 6.11 -4.04
CA GLU A 7 7.83 5.71 -2.78
C GLU A 7 7.07 4.60 -2.06
N ILE A 8 5.74 4.69 -2.02
CA ILE A 8 4.87 3.65 -1.45
C ILE A 8 4.99 2.36 -2.26
N GLU A 9 4.99 2.45 -3.59
CA GLU A 9 5.17 1.30 -4.48
C GLU A 9 6.52 0.61 -4.24
N GLN A 10 7.63 1.36 -4.23
CA GLN A 10 8.95 0.79 -3.97
C GLN A 10 9.07 0.16 -2.57
N SER A 11 8.47 0.79 -1.56
CA SER A 11 8.47 0.27 -0.19
C SER A 11 7.65 -1.02 -0.09
N ALA A 12 6.48 -1.07 -0.74
CA ALA A 12 5.64 -2.26 -0.79
C ALA A 12 6.35 -3.42 -1.51
N LEU A 13 6.99 -3.15 -2.66
CA LEU A 13 7.73 -4.17 -3.40
C LEU A 13 8.89 -4.76 -2.58
N LYS A 14 9.67 -3.92 -1.89
CA LYS A 14 10.74 -4.38 -1.00
C LYS A 14 10.21 -5.22 0.17
N GLU A 15 9.09 -4.81 0.77
CA GLU A 15 8.45 -5.58 1.85
C GLU A 15 7.95 -6.94 1.34
N ILE A 16 7.38 -7.00 0.14
CA ILE A 16 6.94 -8.25 -0.50
C ILE A 16 8.14 -9.16 -0.78
N GLU A 17 9.20 -8.64 -1.40
CA GLU A 17 10.41 -9.41 -1.71
C GLU A 17 11.11 -9.92 -0.43
N SER A 18 11.01 -9.18 0.66
CA SER A 18 11.59 -9.57 1.96
C SER A 18 10.69 -10.51 2.77
N SER A 19 9.44 -10.73 2.33
CA SER A 19 8.49 -11.60 3.02
C SER A 19 8.71 -13.06 2.63
N ALA A 20 8.89 -13.93 3.63
CA ALA A 20 9.23 -15.35 3.42
C ALA A 20 8.04 -16.30 3.63
N ASP A 21 6.93 -15.80 4.17
CA ASP A 21 5.79 -16.60 4.56
C ASP A 21 4.45 -15.97 4.16
N LYS A 22 3.42 -16.79 4.12
CA LYS A 22 2.10 -16.37 3.66
C LYS A 22 1.44 -15.35 4.60
N ASP A 23 1.76 -15.39 5.89
CA ASP A 23 1.17 -14.49 6.90
C ASP A 23 1.77 -13.09 6.82
N SER A 24 3.06 -12.97 6.55
CA SER A 24 3.76 -11.71 6.31
C SER A 24 3.26 -11.06 5.01
N LEU A 25 3.08 -11.84 3.95
CA LEU A 25 2.49 -11.34 2.71
C LEU A 25 1.04 -10.85 2.91
N GLU A 26 0.25 -11.55 3.73
CA GLU A 26 -1.11 -11.15 4.09
C GLU A 26 -1.12 -9.83 4.89
N LYS A 27 -0.21 -9.66 5.85
CA LYS A 27 -0.06 -8.41 6.60
C LYS A 27 0.32 -7.25 5.68
N ILE A 28 1.22 -7.47 4.73
CA ILE A 28 1.61 -6.47 3.72
C ILE A 28 0.41 -6.11 2.85
N ARG A 29 -0.36 -7.10 2.39
CA ARG A 29 -1.61 -6.87 1.64
C ARG A 29 -2.60 -6.00 2.42
N ILE A 30 -2.83 -6.30 3.70
CA ILE A 30 -3.73 -5.50 4.54
C ILE A 30 -3.19 -4.08 4.75
N LYS A 31 -1.89 -3.92 5.00
CA LYS A 31 -1.24 -2.61 5.24
C LYS A 31 -1.37 -1.67 4.03
N TYR A 32 -1.15 -2.18 2.82
CA TYR A 32 -1.14 -1.36 1.61
C TYR A 32 -2.52 -1.28 0.94
N LEU A 33 -3.24 -2.40 0.84
CA LEU A 33 -4.49 -2.54 0.08
C LEU A 33 -5.74 -2.81 0.93
N GLY A 34 -5.61 -2.91 2.26
CA GLY A 34 -6.74 -3.11 3.15
C GLY A 34 -7.75 -1.96 3.14
N ARG A 35 -8.87 -2.15 3.84
CA ARG A 35 -9.96 -1.15 3.92
C ARG A 35 -9.50 0.22 4.42
N ASN A 36 -8.51 0.23 5.32
CA ASN A 36 -7.81 1.40 5.85
C ASN A 36 -6.31 1.36 5.49
N GLY A 37 -5.98 0.69 4.37
CA GLY A 37 -4.61 0.61 3.88
C GLY A 37 -4.19 1.93 3.24
N ILE A 38 -2.88 2.14 3.17
CA ILE A 38 -2.27 3.39 2.72
C ILE A 38 -2.77 3.80 1.32
N LEU A 39 -2.84 2.85 0.37
CA LEU A 39 -3.33 3.13 -0.99
C LEU A 39 -4.83 3.43 -1.00
N THR A 40 -5.62 2.67 -0.23
CA THR A 40 -7.07 2.84 -0.13
C THR A 40 -7.44 4.21 0.45
N GLU A 41 -6.70 4.71 1.42
CA GLU A 41 -6.90 6.07 1.94
C GLU A 41 -6.55 7.14 0.91
N ILE A 42 -5.44 6.97 0.17
CA ILE A 42 -5.06 7.90 -0.90
C ILE A 42 -6.14 7.93 -1.98
N PHE A 43 -6.67 6.77 -2.42
CA PHE A 43 -7.75 6.70 -3.39
C PHE A 43 -9.04 7.36 -2.90
N LYS A 44 -9.43 7.15 -1.63
CA LYS A 44 -10.58 7.83 -1.03
C LYS A 44 -10.42 9.35 -1.01
N ASN A 45 -9.20 9.84 -0.78
CA ASN A 45 -8.91 11.27 -0.81
C ASN A 45 -8.92 11.84 -2.23
N ILE A 46 -8.47 11.08 -3.24
CA ILE A 46 -8.54 11.47 -4.65
C ILE A 46 -10.01 11.53 -5.13
N GLY A 47 -10.83 10.54 -4.76
CA GLY A 47 -12.25 10.50 -5.13
C GLY A 47 -13.14 11.49 -4.37
N LYS A 48 -12.59 12.20 -3.38
CA LYS A 48 -13.26 13.27 -2.62
C LYS A 48 -12.92 14.67 -3.12
N LEU A 49 -12.25 14.81 -4.27
CA LEU A 49 -12.21 16.12 -4.92
C LEU A 49 -13.65 16.55 -5.24
N PRO A 50 -14.11 17.74 -4.78
CA PRO A 50 -15.43 18.26 -5.08
C PRO A 50 -15.65 18.49 -6.59
#